data_AF-A0A7J7KT67-F1
#
_entry.id   AF-A0A7J7KT67-F1
#
_cell.length_a   1.000
_cell.length_b   1.000
_cell.length_c   1.000
_cell.angle_alpha   90.00
_cell.angle_beta   90.00
_cell.angle_gamma   90.00
#
_symmetry.space_group_name_H-M   'P 1'
#
loop_
_entity.id
_entity.type
_entity.pdbx_description
1 polymer ?
#
loop_
_entity_poly.entity_id
_entity_poly.type
_entity_poly.pdbx_seq_one_letter_code
_entity_poly.pdbx_strand_id
1 'polypeptide(L)'
;MKAAFTTALLLIMLLDINIADARKRKKRTDLELNSDADVLEYLERQEQDMLIFKCKRLVMVKWLHSVLPYIDLQCQVMGDVIEVQWFYNDTLLDTGNMASRHMSLSQPHYRKGTFYDKWFDYKLRLLQVTEKDNGWYTIKAKSPQGLVEQGIVLLEVKTNYSDDKWIEWMEKVYKDSSDIHVTSCISHASVQSSSL
;
A
#
# COMPACT_ATOMS: atom_id res chain seq x y z
N MET A 1 -45.75 -3.65 -8.82
CA MET A 1 -44.88 -3.37 -9.99
C MET A 1 -43.94 -2.17 -9.83
N LYS A 2 -44.28 -1.09 -9.10
CA LYS A 2 -43.37 0.08 -8.95
C LYS A 2 -42.07 -0.17 -8.13
N ALA A 3 -42.09 -1.10 -7.17
CA ALA A 3 -40.93 -1.39 -6.30
C ALA A 3 -39.80 -2.21 -6.96
N ALA A 4 -40.12 -3.01 -7.97
CA ALA A 4 -39.13 -3.80 -8.71
C ALA A 4 -38.32 -2.96 -9.70
N PHE A 5 -38.92 -1.88 -10.21
CA PHE A 5 -38.26 -0.98 -11.16
C PHE A 5 -37.23 -0.07 -10.48
N THR A 6 -37.49 0.34 -9.24
CA THR A 6 -36.61 1.20 -8.44
C THR A 6 -35.35 0.48 -7.97
N THR A 7 -35.47 -0.80 -7.62
CA THR A 7 -34.32 -1.64 -7.20
C THR A 7 -33.39 -1.97 -8.38
N ALA A 8 -33.94 -2.24 -9.56
CA ALA A 8 -33.13 -2.46 -10.77
C ALA A 8 -32.34 -1.20 -11.18
N LEU A 9 -32.95 -0.02 -11.10
CA LEU A 9 -32.29 1.25 -11.42
C LEU A 9 -31.12 1.55 -10.46
N LEU A 10 -31.30 1.27 -9.17
CA LEU A 10 -30.27 1.49 -8.15
C LEU A 10 -29.05 0.58 -8.35
N LEU A 11 -29.28 -0.68 -8.75
CA LEU A 11 -28.20 -1.63 -9.06
C LEU A 11 -27.40 -1.22 -10.29
N ILE A 12 -28.06 -0.71 -11.34
CA ILE A 12 -27.38 -0.23 -12.55
C ILE A 12 -26.50 0.98 -12.22
N MET A 13 -27.01 1.96 -11.44
CA MET A 13 -26.18 3.10 -11.02
C MET A 13 -24.98 2.69 -10.16
N LEU A 14 -25.15 1.73 -9.25
CA LEU A 14 -24.04 1.21 -8.43
C LEU A 14 -23.01 0.44 -9.28
N LEU A 15 -23.44 -0.27 -10.31
CA LEU A 15 -22.56 -0.92 -11.29
C LEU A 15 -21.78 0.12 -12.12
N ASP A 16 -22.43 1.18 -12.59
CA ASP A 16 -21.78 2.24 -13.36
C ASP A 16 -20.75 3.02 -12.52
N ILE A 17 -21.03 3.28 -11.25
CA ILE A 17 -20.08 3.89 -10.31
C ILE A 17 -18.84 3.00 -10.15
N ASN A 18 -19.03 1.69 -9.92
CA ASN A 18 -17.92 0.75 -9.77
C ASN A 18 -17.10 0.58 -11.06
N ILE A 19 -17.75 0.56 -12.22
CA ILE A 19 -17.07 0.45 -13.53
C ILE A 19 -16.31 1.74 -13.85
N ALA A 20 -16.88 2.91 -13.57
CA ALA A 20 -16.21 4.19 -13.74
C ALA A 20 -14.99 4.31 -12.83
N ASP A 21 -15.11 3.88 -11.57
CA ASP A 21 -14.02 3.88 -10.61
C ASP A 21 -12.90 2.89 -11.02
N ALA A 22 -13.26 1.68 -11.47
CA ALA A 22 -12.29 0.71 -12.00
C ALA A 22 -11.54 1.22 -13.25
N ARG A 23 -12.22 1.92 -14.16
CA ARG A 23 -11.58 2.53 -15.35
C ARG A 23 -10.65 3.68 -14.98
N LYS A 24 -11.00 4.49 -13.98
CA LYS A 24 -10.12 5.54 -13.44
C LYS A 24 -8.85 4.93 -12.83
N ARG A 25 -8.99 3.83 -12.08
CA ARG A 25 -7.84 3.12 -11.49
C ARG A 25 -6.88 2.56 -12.53
N LYS A 26 -7.39 1.97 -13.63
CA LYS A 26 -6.55 1.42 -14.71
C LYS A 26 -5.74 2.49 -15.47
N LYS A 27 -6.25 3.72 -15.58
CA LYS A 27 -5.50 4.82 -16.21
C LYS A 27 -4.40 5.41 -15.31
N ARG A 28 -4.48 5.25 -13.99
CA ARG A 28 -3.48 5.79 -13.05
C ARG A 28 -2.15 5.04 -13.07
N THR A 29 -2.13 3.75 -13.40
CA THR A 29 -0.91 2.93 -13.37
C THR A 29 0.09 3.23 -14.49
N ASP A 30 -0.36 3.83 -15.60
CA ASP A 30 0.48 4.13 -16.78
C ASP A 30 0.93 5.60 -16.85
N LEU A 31 0.83 6.35 -15.74
CA LEU A 31 1.15 7.77 -15.73
C LEU A 31 2.68 8.00 -15.80
N GLU A 32 3.14 8.53 -16.94
CA GLU A 32 4.53 8.94 -17.16
C GLU A 32 4.74 10.37 -16.67
N LEU A 33 5.01 10.51 -15.37
CA LEU A 33 5.47 11.78 -14.78
C LEU A 33 7.00 11.80 -14.73
N ASN A 34 7.60 12.84 -15.30
CA ASN A 34 9.04 13.02 -15.46
C ASN A 34 9.60 14.23 -14.68
N SER A 35 8.73 15.13 -14.20
CA SER A 35 9.12 16.31 -13.41
C SER A 35 8.08 16.66 -12.33
N ASP A 36 8.44 17.54 -11.38
CA ASP A 36 7.47 18.13 -10.44
C ASP A 36 6.43 19.00 -11.15
N ALA A 37 6.77 19.63 -12.27
CA ALA A 37 5.81 20.38 -13.07
C ALA A 37 4.72 19.46 -13.63
N ASP A 38 5.09 18.25 -14.09
CA ASP A 38 4.13 17.26 -14.58
C ASP A 38 3.19 16.80 -13.45
N VAL A 39 3.73 16.64 -12.23
CA VAL A 39 2.95 16.29 -11.03
C VAL A 39 1.92 17.38 -10.75
N LEU A 40 2.34 18.64 -10.73
CA LEU A 40 1.47 19.78 -10.47
C LEU A 40 0.41 19.96 -11.56
N GLU A 41 0.78 19.86 -12.84
CA GLU A 41 -0.16 19.95 -13.96
C GLU A 41 -1.20 18.81 -13.90
N TYR A 42 -0.77 17.61 -13.53
CA TYR A 42 -1.66 16.48 -13.34
C TYR A 42 -2.66 16.75 -12.20
N LEU A 43 -2.20 17.24 -11.05
CA LEU A 43 -3.04 17.58 -9.90
C LEU A 43 -4.04 18.69 -10.24
N GLU A 44 -3.59 19.75 -10.90
CA GLU A 44 -4.44 20.85 -11.37
C GLU A 44 -5.54 20.34 -12.32
N ARG A 45 -5.19 19.46 -13.26
CA ARG A 45 -6.16 18.84 -14.18
C ARG A 45 -7.18 17.94 -13.46
N GLN A 46 -6.81 17.37 -12.31
CA GLN A 46 -7.74 16.62 -11.48
C GLN A 46 -8.56 17.51 -10.53
N GLU A 47 -8.29 18.81 -10.50
CA GLU A 47 -8.85 19.76 -9.52
C GLU A 47 -8.57 19.30 -8.08
N GLN A 48 -7.38 18.72 -7.85
CA GLN A 48 -6.92 18.26 -6.54
C GLN A 48 -5.60 18.97 -6.18
N ASP A 49 -5.40 19.25 -4.90
CA ASP A 49 -4.16 19.79 -4.34
C ASP A 49 -3.18 18.69 -3.90
N MET A 50 -3.70 17.50 -3.66
CA MET A 50 -2.98 16.31 -3.23
C MET A 50 -3.69 15.05 -3.75
N LEU A 51 -2.91 14.00 -3.98
CA LEU A 51 -3.44 12.68 -4.33
C LEU A 51 -2.61 11.56 -3.70
N ILE A 52 -3.28 10.57 -3.09
CA ILE A 52 -2.65 9.28 -2.82
C ILE A 52 -2.60 8.48 -4.12
N PHE A 53 -1.42 8.49 -4.74
CA PHE A 53 -1.20 7.97 -6.09
C PHE A 53 -1.17 6.44 -6.13
N LYS A 54 -0.41 5.82 -5.22
CA LYS A 54 -0.19 4.37 -5.21
C LYS A 54 0.01 3.86 -3.80
N CYS A 55 -0.67 2.78 -3.44
CA CYS A 55 -0.40 2.03 -2.22
C CYS A 55 0.04 0.62 -2.61
N LYS A 56 1.21 0.21 -2.12
CA LYS A 56 1.77 -1.12 -2.44
C LYS A 56 1.13 -2.15 -1.53
N ARG A 57 0.51 -3.17 -2.12
CA ARG A 57 0.08 -4.35 -1.38
C ARG A 57 1.30 -5.16 -0.98
N LEU A 58 1.33 -5.62 0.27
CA LEU A 58 2.44 -6.43 0.76
C LEU A 58 1.93 -7.79 1.20
N VAL A 59 2.50 -8.85 0.62
CA VAL A 59 2.29 -10.20 1.11
C VAL A 59 3.62 -10.81 1.52
N MET A 60 3.69 -11.24 2.77
CA MET A 60 4.87 -11.80 3.40
C MET A 60 4.67 -13.28 3.66
N VAL A 61 5.61 -14.09 3.19
CA VAL A 61 5.65 -15.52 3.49
C VAL A 61 6.87 -15.79 4.35
N LYS A 62 6.66 -16.21 5.59
CA LYS A 62 7.73 -16.52 6.53
C LYS A 62 8.27 -17.91 6.20
N TRP A 63 9.51 -17.99 5.73
CA TRP A 63 10.26 -19.23 5.60
C TRP A 63 11.16 -19.39 6.84
N LEU A 64 10.98 -20.49 7.56
CA LEU A 64 11.87 -21.03 8.59
C LEU A 64 12.41 -20.02 9.66
N HIS A 65 11.75 -20.08 10.82
CA HIS A 65 12.25 -19.80 12.17
C HIS A 65 12.77 -18.38 12.52
N SER A 66 13.00 -17.47 11.58
CA SER A 66 13.36 -16.08 11.90
C SER A 66 12.17 -15.12 11.72
N VAL A 67 11.88 -14.32 12.75
CA VAL A 67 10.96 -13.17 12.65
C VAL A 67 11.67 -12.09 11.82
N LEU A 68 11.02 -11.60 10.76
CA LEU A 68 11.51 -10.44 10.04
C LEU A 68 11.63 -9.27 11.03
N PRO A 69 12.78 -8.58 11.11
CA PRO A 69 12.94 -7.52 12.09
C PRO A 69 11.90 -6.42 11.88
N TYR A 70 11.52 -6.17 10.62
CA TYR A 70 10.45 -5.26 10.26
C TYR A 70 9.91 -5.49 8.84
N ILE A 71 8.76 -4.87 8.53
CA ILE A 71 8.24 -4.64 7.18
C ILE A 71 7.90 -3.16 7.00
N ASP A 72 7.92 -2.68 5.75
CA ASP A 72 7.47 -1.34 5.40
C ASP A 72 6.24 -1.44 4.48
N LEU A 73 5.09 -0.95 4.95
CA LEU A 73 3.93 -0.68 4.10
C LEU A 73 4.13 0.69 3.46
N GLN A 74 4.00 0.81 2.14
CA GLN A 74 4.36 2.04 1.43
C GLN A 74 3.18 2.58 0.62
N CYS A 75 2.92 3.88 0.78
CA CYS A 75 2.06 4.64 -0.11
C CYS A 75 2.80 5.86 -0.67
N GLN A 76 2.44 6.23 -1.88
CA GLN A 76 2.96 7.33 -2.65
C GLN A 76 1.93 8.43 -2.67
N VAL A 77 2.33 9.64 -2.31
CA VAL A 77 1.45 10.80 -2.25
C VAL A 77 2.06 11.93 -3.06
N MET A 78 1.26 12.52 -3.93
CA MET A 78 1.61 13.69 -4.74
C MET A 78 0.94 14.92 -4.16
N GLY A 79 1.58 16.08 -4.28
CA GLY A 79 1.06 17.37 -3.85
C GLY A 79 1.49 17.77 -2.45
N ASP A 80 0.80 18.78 -1.90
CA ASP A 80 1.14 19.36 -0.61
C ASP A 80 0.41 18.66 0.54
N VAL A 81 1.19 18.15 1.51
CA VAL A 81 0.69 17.35 2.64
C VAL A 81 1.09 18.02 3.95
N ILE A 82 0.13 18.27 4.83
CA ILE A 82 0.40 18.86 6.16
C ILE A 82 0.33 17.84 7.28
N GLU A 83 -0.39 16.74 7.08
CA GLU A 83 -0.60 15.72 8.10
C GLU A 83 -0.79 14.35 7.46
N VAL A 84 -0.16 13.33 8.04
CA VAL A 84 -0.36 11.93 7.66
C VAL A 84 -0.61 11.10 8.91
N GLN A 85 -1.65 10.29 8.84
CA GLN A 85 -2.06 9.37 9.89
C GLN A 85 -2.20 7.96 9.34
N TRP A 86 -1.90 6.97 10.18
CA TRP A 86 -2.05 5.56 9.84
C TRP A 86 -3.08 4.90 10.77
N PHE A 87 -3.87 3.99 10.21
CA PHE A 87 -4.90 3.25 10.92
C PHE A 87 -4.73 1.76 10.68
N TYR A 88 -5.06 0.94 11.67
CA TYR A 88 -5.18 -0.51 11.56
C TYR A 88 -6.62 -0.90 11.89
N ASN A 89 -7.34 -1.49 10.93
CA ASN A 89 -8.77 -1.82 11.06
C ASN A 89 -9.56 -0.65 11.72
N ASP A 90 -9.42 0.54 11.13
CA ASP A 90 -10.05 1.80 11.56
C ASP A 90 -9.59 2.38 12.92
N THR A 91 -8.62 1.75 13.59
CA THR A 91 -8.02 2.27 14.82
C THR A 91 -6.77 3.08 14.52
N LEU A 92 -6.71 4.32 14.99
CA LEU A 92 -5.53 5.19 14.82
C LEU A 92 -4.30 4.55 15.48
N LEU A 93 -3.20 4.47 14.72
CA LEU A 93 -1.93 3.96 15.21
C LEU A 93 -1.11 5.09 15.85
N ASP A 94 -0.57 4.82 17.03
CA ASP A 94 0.48 5.66 17.62
C ASP A 94 1.81 5.40 16.90
N THR A 95 2.20 6.34 16.05
CA THR A 95 3.42 6.29 15.24
C THR A 95 4.48 7.33 15.64
N GLY A 96 4.15 8.20 16.61
CA GLY A 96 5.07 9.22 17.13
C GLY A 96 5.92 8.73 18.29
N ASN A 97 5.50 7.65 18.95
CA ASN A 97 6.22 7.04 20.04
C ASN A 97 7.32 6.08 19.54
N MET A 98 8.59 6.38 19.82
CA MET A 98 9.72 5.53 19.43
C MET A 98 9.73 4.14 20.10
N ALA A 99 8.99 3.97 21.20
CA ALA A 99 8.78 2.67 21.84
C ALA A 99 7.62 1.88 21.20
N SER A 100 6.84 2.51 20.31
CA SER A 100 5.81 1.82 19.53
C SER A 100 6.44 0.88 18.51
N ARG A 101 5.77 -0.23 18.25
CA ARG A 101 6.12 -1.15 17.15
C ARG A 101 5.79 -0.60 15.77
N HIS A 102 5.08 0.54 15.70
CA HIS A 102 4.68 1.22 14.49
C HIS A 102 5.47 2.52 14.36
N MET A 103 6.14 2.73 13.23
CA MET A 103 6.85 3.98 12.95
C MET A 103 6.38 4.55 11.61
N SER A 104 6.02 5.83 11.58
CA SER A 104 5.73 6.54 10.33
C SER A 104 7.02 7.18 9.82
N LEU A 105 7.35 6.93 8.56
CA LEU A 105 8.51 7.48 7.87
C LEU A 105 8.02 8.20 6.61
N SER A 106 8.60 9.37 6.32
CA SER A 106 8.40 10.07 5.07
C SER A 106 9.73 10.30 4.39
N GLN A 107 9.77 10.13 3.08
CA GLN A 107 10.93 10.44 2.26
C GLN A 107 10.46 11.03 0.93
N PRO A 108 11.22 11.96 0.33
CA PRO A 108 10.95 12.39 -1.03
C PRO A 108 11.03 11.22 -2.01
N HIS A 109 10.24 11.29 -3.08
CA HIS A 109 10.20 10.25 -4.10
C HIS A 109 11.38 10.41 -5.07
N TYR A 110 12.01 9.29 -5.42
CA TYR A 110 13.06 9.22 -6.42
C TYR A 110 12.69 8.23 -7.52
N ARG A 111 12.71 8.68 -8.78
CA ARG A 111 12.45 7.85 -9.96
C ARG A 111 13.53 8.07 -11.00
N LYS A 112 14.22 6.99 -11.41
CA LYS A 112 15.29 7.02 -12.43
C LYS A 112 16.39 8.06 -12.14
N GLY A 113 16.72 8.29 -10.87
CA GLY A 113 17.73 9.28 -10.45
C GLY A 113 17.22 10.72 -10.34
N THR A 114 15.96 10.98 -10.71
CA THR A 114 15.30 12.26 -10.54
C THR A 114 14.62 12.33 -9.18
N PHE A 115 14.80 13.46 -8.49
CA PHE A 115 14.17 13.83 -7.24
C PHE A 115 12.90 14.65 -7.52
N TYR A 116 11.85 14.42 -6.73
CA TYR A 116 10.57 15.11 -6.83
C TYR A 116 10.19 15.73 -5.48
N ASP A 117 10.10 17.05 -5.42
CA ASP A 117 9.70 17.80 -4.21
C ASP A 117 8.20 17.68 -3.93
N LYS A 118 7.39 17.41 -4.95
CA LYS A 118 5.93 17.32 -4.84
C LYS A 118 5.42 15.90 -4.81
N TRP A 119 6.31 14.93 -4.56
CA TRP A 119 5.96 13.53 -4.51
C TRP A 119 6.74 12.86 -3.38
N PHE A 120 6.02 12.31 -2.40
CA PHE A 120 6.58 11.65 -1.23
C PHE A 120 6.20 10.17 -1.18
N ASP A 121 7.15 9.35 -0.73
CA ASP A 121 6.90 7.99 -0.27
C ASP A 121 6.69 8.02 1.25
N TYR A 122 5.47 7.74 1.69
CA TYR A 122 5.13 7.53 3.09
C TYR A 122 5.18 6.03 3.39
N LYS A 123 5.87 5.67 4.46
CA LYS A 123 6.03 4.28 4.91
C LYS A 123 5.54 4.13 6.34
N LEU A 124 4.75 3.08 6.58
CA LEU A 124 4.51 2.56 7.92
C LEU A 124 5.44 1.36 8.13
N ARG A 125 6.42 1.52 9.00
CA ARG A 125 7.29 0.44 9.44
C ARG A 125 6.66 -0.30 10.60
N LEU A 126 6.48 -1.61 10.46
CA LEU A 126 6.02 -2.49 11.52
C LEU A 126 7.17 -3.37 11.98
N LEU A 127 7.50 -3.32 13.26
CA LEU A 127 8.52 -4.16 13.87
C LEU A 127 7.91 -5.51 14.32
N GLN A 128 8.74 -6.57 14.28
CA GLN A 128 8.41 -7.90 14.81
C GLN A 128 7.07 -8.44 14.28
N VAL A 129 6.91 -8.46 12.96
CA VAL A 129 5.61 -8.79 12.33
C VAL A 129 5.25 -10.27 12.46
N THR A 130 3.98 -10.53 12.74
CA THR A 130 3.36 -11.85 12.92
C THR A 130 2.03 -11.94 12.17
N GLU A 131 1.40 -13.12 12.15
CA GLU A 131 0.06 -13.30 11.54
C GLU A 131 -1.05 -12.49 12.23
N LYS A 132 -0.83 -12.03 13.47
CA LYS A 132 -1.80 -11.17 14.19
C LYS A 132 -1.88 -9.77 13.62
N ASP A 133 -0.90 -9.39 12.80
CA ASP A 133 -0.82 -8.09 12.13
C ASP A 133 -1.54 -8.12 10.78
N ASN A 134 -2.12 -9.26 10.39
CA ASN A 134 -2.92 -9.36 9.18
C ASN A 134 -4.13 -8.44 9.24
N GLY A 135 -4.30 -7.61 8.20
CA GLY A 135 -5.45 -6.73 8.12
C GLY A 135 -5.26 -5.57 7.18
N TRP A 136 -6.19 -4.63 7.29
CA TRP A 136 -6.23 -3.44 6.46
C TRP A 136 -5.55 -2.30 7.19
N TYR A 137 -4.51 -1.76 6.56
CA TYR A 137 -3.85 -0.55 6.99
C TYR A 137 -4.30 0.60 6.10
N THR A 138 -4.76 1.67 6.71
CA THR A 138 -5.25 2.85 5.99
C THR A 138 -4.32 4.01 6.29
N ILE A 139 -3.78 4.62 5.24
CA ILE A 139 -3.15 5.94 5.33
C ILE A 139 -4.23 7.00 5.07
N LYS A 140 -4.26 8.04 5.88
CA LYS A 140 -5.01 9.27 5.61
C LYS A 140 -4.03 10.42 5.53
N ALA A 141 -4.07 11.15 4.42
CA ALA A 141 -3.26 12.33 4.21
C ALA A 141 -4.18 13.55 4.13
N LYS A 142 -3.75 14.67 4.72
CA LYS A 142 -4.50 15.92 4.73
C LYS A 142 -3.70 17.02 4.04
N SER A 143 -4.37 17.75 3.15
CA SER A 143 -3.79 18.91 2.45
C SER A 143 -3.96 20.20 3.27
N PRO A 144 -3.22 21.28 2.94
CA PRO A 144 -3.40 22.59 3.55
C PRO A 144 -4.84 23.14 3.46
N GLN A 145 -5.57 22.80 2.40
CA GLN A 145 -6.94 23.22 2.14
C GLN A 145 -7.97 22.38 2.91
N GLY A 146 -7.52 21.35 3.63
CA GLY A 146 -8.36 20.47 4.43
C GLY A 146 -8.94 19.29 3.65
N LEU A 147 -8.52 19.06 2.40
CA LEU A 147 -8.86 17.83 1.67
C LEU A 147 -8.23 16.64 2.38
N VAL A 148 -8.98 15.53 2.47
CA VAL A 148 -8.49 14.28 3.03
C VAL A 148 -8.57 13.20 1.96
N GLU A 149 -7.42 12.64 1.62
CA GLU A 149 -7.31 11.46 0.76
C GLU A 149 -6.99 10.24 1.61
N GLN A 150 -7.49 9.07 1.17
CA GLN A 150 -7.24 7.81 1.86
C GLN A 150 -6.70 6.73 0.92
N GLY A 151 -5.73 5.98 1.41
CA GLY A 151 -5.12 4.85 0.72
C GLY A 151 -5.18 3.61 1.60
N ILE A 152 -5.46 2.46 1.00
CA ILE A 152 -5.58 1.20 1.72
C ILE A 152 -4.46 0.26 1.28
N VAL A 153 -3.80 -0.35 2.26
CA VAL A 153 -2.79 -1.40 2.10
C VAL A 153 -3.29 -2.64 2.82
N LEU A 154 -3.38 -3.76 2.10
CA LEU A 154 -3.61 -5.07 2.72
C LEU A 154 -2.26 -5.68 3.09
N LEU A 155 -2.11 -6.07 4.36
CA LEU A 155 -1.01 -6.89 4.83
C LEU A 155 -1.49 -8.33 5.03
N GLU A 156 -0.83 -9.26 4.36
CA GLU A 156 -1.00 -10.69 4.58
C GLU A 156 0.34 -11.33 4.94
N VAL A 157 0.39 -11.97 6.10
CA VAL A 157 1.51 -12.69 6.67
C VAL A 157 1.09 -14.14 6.80
N LYS A 158 1.87 -15.04 6.20
CA LYS A 158 1.62 -16.48 6.22
C LYS A 158 2.87 -17.22 6.70
N THR A 159 2.73 -18.06 7.72
CA THR A 159 3.86 -18.74 8.36
C THR A 159 4.07 -20.20 7.96
N ASN A 160 3.13 -20.80 7.23
CA ASN A 160 3.22 -22.18 6.75
C ASN A 160 2.74 -22.29 5.31
N TYR A 161 3.68 -22.44 4.37
CA TYR A 161 3.39 -23.00 3.05
C TYR A 161 4.17 -24.30 2.88
N SER A 162 3.50 -25.34 2.38
CA SER A 162 4.20 -26.42 1.70
C SER A 162 4.72 -25.89 0.37
N ASP A 163 5.94 -26.30 -0.01
CA ASP A 163 6.68 -25.80 -1.17
C ASP A 163 5.83 -25.81 -2.47
N ASP A 164 5.03 -26.86 -2.67
CA ASP A 164 4.21 -27.02 -3.88
C ASP A 164 3.05 -26.01 -3.98
N LYS A 165 2.42 -25.66 -2.86
CA LYS A 165 1.33 -24.66 -2.85
C LYS A 165 1.84 -23.23 -2.92
N TRP A 166 3.11 -23.02 -2.60
CA TRP A 166 3.74 -21.70 -2.66
C TRP A 166 3.96 -21.26 -4.10
N ILE A 167 4.49 -22.14 -4.96
CA ILE A 167 4.74 -21.84 -6.37
C ILE A 167 3.43 -21.48 -7.08
N GLU A 168 2.39 -22.30 -6.92
CA GLU A 168 1.08 -22.05 -7.55
C GLU A 168 0.46 -20.72 -7.07
N TRP A 169 0.56 -20.42 -5.77
CA TRP A 169 0.05 -19.18 -5.21
C TRP A 169 0.88 -17.96 -5.65
N MET A 170 2.21 -18.07 -5.72
CA MET A 170 3.11 -17.02 -6.19
C MET A 170 2.86 -16.70 -7.65
N GLU A 171 2.74 -17.72 -8.51
CA GLU A 171 2.40 -17.54 -9.92
C GLU A 171 1.06 -16.83 -10.09
N LYS A 172 0.06 -17.17 -9.28
CA LYS A 172 -1.24 -16.47 -9.28
C LYS A 172 -1.11 -15.01 -8.85
N VAL A 173 -0.39 -14.74 -7.76
CA VAL A 173 -0.22 -13.40 -7.19
C VAL A 173 0.58 -12.47 -8.10
N TYR A 174 1.67 -12.97 -8.70
CA TYR A 174 2.48 -12.21 -9.65
C TYR A 174 1.74 -11.93 -10.96
N LYS A 175 0.92 -12.88 -11.42
CA LYS A 175 0.17 -12.74 -12.68
C LYS A 175 -1.00 -11.76 -12.56
N ASP A 176 -1.56 -11.61 -11.36
CA ASP A 176 -2.72 -10.75 -11.11
C ASP A 176 -2.36 -9.34 -10.62
N SER A 177 -1.08 -9.01 -10.36
CA SER A 177 -0.76 -7.68 -9.83
C SER A 177 0.63 -7.14 -10.18
N SER A 178 0.66 -6.00 -10.87
CA SER A 178 1.84 -5.13 -10.99
C SER A 178 2.24 -4.42 -9.68
N ASP A 179 1.46 -4.61 -8.60
CA ASP A 179 1.50 -3.77 -7.40
C ASP A 179 1.72 -4.57 -6.10
N ILE A 180 1.97 -5.88 -6.19
CA ILE A 180 2.28 -6.72 -5.03
C ILE A 180 3.80 -6.84 -4.89
N HIS A 181 4.31 -6.40 -3.75
CA HIS A 181 5.66 -6.74 -3.32
C HIS A 181 5.59 -8.02 -2.47
N VAL A 182 6.33 -9.04 -2.89
CA VAL A 182 6.58 -10.23 -2.08
C VAL A 182 7.96 -10.10 -1.45
N THR A 183 8.00 -10.15 -0.13
CA THR A 183 9.27 -10.22 0.62
C THR A 183 9.41 -11.62 1.18
N SER A 184 10.43 -12.36 0.74
CA SER A 184 10.86 -13.61 1.36
C SER A 184 12.12 -13.36 2.19
N CYS A 185 12.26 -14.10 3.29
CA CYS A 185 13.50 -14.14 4.05
C CYS A 185 14.01 -15.56 4.06
N ILE A 186 15.10 -15.79 3.35
CA ILE A 186 15.86 -17.03 3.41
C ILE A 186 17.10 -16.70 4.24
N SER A 187 17.07 -17.05 5.52
CA SER A 187 18.30 -17.10 6.29
C SER A 187 18.93 -18.48 6.09
N HIS A 188 20.01 -18.55 5.31
CA HIS A 188 20.88 -19.72 5.34
C HIS A 188 21.58 -19.75 6.70
N ALA A 189 21.01 -20.48 7.65
CA ALA A 189 21.75 -20.88 8.84
C ALA A 189 22.80 -21.90 8.41
N SER A 190 24.02 -21.43 8.15
CA SER A 190 25.17 -22.34 8.03
C SER A 190 25.42 -22.96 9.39
N VAL A 191 24.98 -24.21 9.56
CA VAL A 191 25.36 -25.06 10.69
C VAL A 191 26.86 -25.32 10.57
N GLN A 192 27.69 -24.56 11.28
CA GLN A 192 29.04 -25.00 11.59
C GLN A 192 28.95 -25.94 12.79
N SER A 193 28.87 -27.24 12.51
CA SER A 193 29.14 -28.27 13.50
C SER A 193 30.63 -28.24 13.84
N SER A 194 31.00 -27.47 14.87
CA SER A 194 32.29 -27.68 15.54
C SER A 194 32.19 -28.95 16.37
N SER A 195 32.79 -30.02 15.85
CA SER A 195 33.09 -31.23 16.62
C SER A 195 34.24 -30.91 17.59
N LEU A 196 34.00 -31.16 18.87
CA LEU A 196 35.01 -31.50 19.86
C LEU A 196 34.55 -32.77 20.57
#